data_AF-X1BCK2-F1
#
_entry.id   AF-X1BCK2-F1
#
_cell.length_a   1.000
_cell.length_b   1.000
_cell.length_c   1.000
_cell.angle_alpha   90.00
_cell.angle_beta   90.00
_cell.angle_gamma   90.00
#
_symmetry.space_group_name_H-M   'P 1'
#
loop_
_entity.id
_entity.type
_entity.pdbx_description
1 polymer ?
#
loop_
_entity_poly.entity_id
_entity_poly.type
_entity_poly.pdbx_seq_one_letter_code
_entity_poly.pdbx_strand_id
1 'polypeptide(L)'
;PVAHLWESDDSEIYGKAHELTDNYSNYYHKARQIFDFVKDYLTCVEYGEEEHSALWAYTYRNGDCSEHTHLFIALARAVGIPAKHVSGYGYQAEYGTDFEQMGHAWAFVYLPGVEWVPIDMLWGSPEWDFCKLSPDHLVLTTSDGTNLVKEGQIKISGDCSKPSYKYSGPNPPNLTVDRTSTIIREVAVTATLDAATQIENRTWSFYVTVKNVGAQTIENIRVEFQADNAYFGVPQAQSVSRLESGHNQQVSFDVYVKSSVENSVVQALLTYDSPYGSFVAKSGRV
;
A
#
# COMPACT_ATOMS: atom_id res chain seq x y z
N PRO A 1 -6.17 7.83 16.59
CA PRO A 1 -6.58 8.53 15.37
C PRO A 1 -6.84 10.02 15.66
N VAL A 2 -6.03 10.89 15.07
CA VAL A 2 -6.23 12.35 15.12
C VAL A 2 -7.50 12.69 14.34
N ALA A 3 -8.42 13.43 14.95
CA ALA A 3 -9.60 13.91 14.25
C ALA A 3 -9.20 14.97 13.20
N HIS A 4 -9.82 14.96 12.02
CA HIS A 4 -9.60 15.94 10.96
C HIS A 4 -8.16 16.00 10.39
N LEU A 5 -7.40 14.91 10.43
CA LEU A 5 -5.96 14.82 10.11
C LEU A 5 -5.38 15.65 8.92
N TRP A 6 -6.13 15.89 7.84
CA TRP A 6 -5.63 16.56 6.63
C TRP A 6 -6.38 17.85 6.27
N GLU A 7 -7.12 18.46 7.22
CA GLU A 7 -7.91 19.72 7.15
C GLU A 7 -7.89 20.50 5.81
N SER A 8 -8.29 19.89 4.68
CA SER A 8 -8.03 20.47 3.35
C SER A 8 -9.01 21.58 2.99
N ASP A 9 -10.12 21.63 3.73
CA ASP A 9 -11.17 22.64 3.68
C ASP A 9 -10.97 23.75 4.72
N ASP A 10 -9.93 23.66 5.57
CA ASP A 10 -9.56 24.76 6.47
C ASP A 10 -9.14 26.00 5.68
N SER A 11 -9.56 27.18 6.14
CA SER A 11 -9.34 28.43 5.42
C SER A 11 -7.87 28.82 5.24
N GLU A 12 -7.01 28.48 6.20
CA GLU A 12 -5.58 28.77 6.12
C GLU A 12 -4.88 27.82 5.16
N ILE A 13 -5.17 26.52 5.25
CA ILE A 13 -4.67 25.50 4.33
C ILE A 13 -5.13 25.79 2.90
N TYR A 14 -6.42 26.03 2.70
CA TYR A 14 -7.00 26.34 1.40
C TYR A 14 -6.37 27.61 0.81
N GLY A 15 -6.28 28.68 1.60
CA GLY A 15 -5.68 29.94 1.18
C GLY A 15 -4.22 29.77 0.75
N LYS A 16 -3.43 29.04 1.54
CA LYS A 16 -2.02 28.76 1.21
C LYS A 16 -1.89 27.90 -0.05
N ALA A 17 -2.71 26.87 -0.19
CA ALA A 17 -2.65 25.99 -1.36
C ALA A 17 -2.94 26.75 -2.67
N HIS A 18 -3.91 27.66 -2.66
CA HIS A 18 -4.22 28.51 -3.80
C HIS A 18 -3.13 29.55 -4.07
N GLU A 19 -2.59 30.20 -3.04
CA GLU A 19 -1.45 31.12 -3.16
C GLU A 19 -0.26 30.46 -3.88
N LEU A 20 0.06 29.21 -3.53
CA LEU A 20 1.17 28.46 -4.13
C LEU A 20 0.91 28.02 -5.57
N THR A 21 -0.36 27.80 -5.96
CA THR A 21 -0.68 27.00 -7.14
C THR A 21 -1.53 27.67 -8.21
N ASP A 22 -2.15 28.82 -7.95
CA ASP A 22 -3.09 29.47 -8.89
C ASP A 22 -2.46 29.89 -10.22
N ASN A 23 -1.14 30.13 -10.24
CA ASN A 23 -0.40 30.44 -11.46
C ASN A 23 -0.08 29.20 -12.33
N TYR A 24 -0.44 28.01 -11.88
CA TYR A 24 -0.12 26.75 -12.56
C TYR A 24 -1.39 26.02 -12.97
N SER A 25 -1.52 25.70 -14.25
CA SER A 25 -2.63 24.88 -14.76
C SER A 25 -2.35 23.37 -14.66
N ASN A 26 -1.08 22.97 -14.60
CA ASN A 26 -0.67 21.57 -14.58
C ASN A 26 -0.52 21.05 -13.13
N TYR A 27 -1.19 19.95 -12.80
CA TYR A 27 -1.15 19.31 -11.48
C TYR A 27 0.24 18.89 -11.02
N TYR A 28 1.14 18.50 -11.94
CA TYR A 28 2.54 18.22 -11.61
C TYR A 28 3.23 19.48 -11.05
N HIS A 29 3.08 20.62 -11.72
CA HIS A 29 3.67 21.87 -11.26
C HIS A 29 3.05 22.34 -9.95
N LYS A 30 1.73 22.19 -9.78
CA LYS A 30 1.06 22.46 -8.50
C LYS A 30 1.65 21.61 -7.37
N ALA A 31 1.73 20.28 -7.56
CA ALA A 31 2.32 19.37 -6.58
C ALA A 31 3.78 19.73 -6.27
N ARG A 32 4.55 20.17 -7.27
CA ARG A 32 5.94 20.58 -7.08
C ARG A 32 6.06 21.84 -6.21
N GLN A 33 5.22 22.85 -6.43
CA GLN A 33 5.23 24.05 -5.59
C GLN A 33 4.85 23.75 -4.14
N ILE A 34 3.86 22.88 -3.94
CA ILE A 34 3.47 22.42 -2.60
C ILE A 34 4.62 21.68 -1.94
N PHE A 35 5.28 20.77 -2.68
CA PHE A 35 6.43 20.03 -2.20
C PHE A 35 7.58 20.95 -1.75
N ASP A 36 7.99 21.87 -2.61
CA ASP A 36 9.08 22.81 -2.31
C ASP A 36 8.72 23.68 -1.09
N PHE A 37 7.46 24.13 -0.99
CA PHE A 37 6.97 24.85 0.17
C PHE A 37 7.06 24.04 1.46
N VAL A 38 6.45 22.84 1.52
CA VAL A 38 6.40 22.05 2.77
C VAL A 38 7.80 21.73 3.27
N LYS A 39 8.68 21.33 2.34
CA LYS A 39 10.08 21.02 2.60
C LYS A 39 10.86 22.17 3.23
N ASP A 40 10.61 23.40 2.78
CA ASP A 40 11.30 24.59 3.31
C ASP A 40 10.58 25.22 4.51
N TYR A 41 9.28 24.94 4.65
CA TYR A 41 8.43 25.57 5.66
C TYR A 41 8.47 24.84 7.00
N LEU A 42 8.57 23.50 6.99
CA LEU A 42 8.63 22.69 8.19
C LEU A 42 10.08 22.41 8.60
N THR A 43 10.33 22.50 9.89
CA THR A 43 11.57 22.02 10.49
C THR A 43 11.39 20.57 10.93
N CYS A 44 12.18 19.66 10.37
CA CYS A 44 12.20 18.27 10.83
C CYS A 44 12.68 18.20 12.28
N VAL A 45 11.89 17.54 13.13
CA VAL A 45 12.23 17.25 14.53
C VAL A 45 12.35 15.74 14.73
N GLU A 46 12.91 15.32 15.86
CA GLU A 46 12.93 13.90 16.25
C GLU A 46 11.50 13.36 16.43
N TYR A 47 11.34 12.05 16.27
CA TYR A 47 10.06 11.37 16.40
C TYR A 47 9.32 11.75 17.68
N GLY A 48 8.12 12.28 17.52
CA GLY A 48 7.22 12.59 18.62
C GLY A 48 6.47 11.34 19.09
N GLU A 49 6.06 11.32 20.37
CA GLU A 49 5.14 10.28 20.87
C GLU A 49 3.69 10.47 20.35
N GLU A 50 3.37 11.66 19.85
CA GLU A 50 2.04 12.06 19.38
C GLU A 50 2.06 12.46 17.90
N GLU A 51 1.14 11.87 17.12
CA GLU A 51 0.86 12.25 15.74
C GLU A 51 0.02 13.54 15.70
N HIS A 52 0.37 14.48 14.82
CA HIS A 52 -0.30 15.76 14.68
C HIS A 52 -0.95 15.97 13.30
N SER A 53 -1.94 16.86 13.26
CA SER A 53 -2.70 17.15 12.04
C SER A 53 -1.95 18.10 11.10
N ALA A 54 -2.45 18.23 9.87
CA ALA A 54 -1.89 19.13 8.87
C ALA A 54 -1.96 20.61 9.31
N LEU A 55 -3.08 21.03 9.89
CA LEU A 55 -3.22 22.41 10.39
C LEU A 55 -2.28 22.67 11.57
N TRP A 56 -2.07 21.68 12.44
CA TRP A 56 -1.08 21.77 13.50
C TRP A 56 0.32 21.97 12.91
N ALA A 57 0.74 21.12 11.98
CA ALA A 57 2.05 21.23 11.34
C ALA A 57 2.23 22.60 10.65
N TYR A 58 1.18 23.08 9.97
CA TYR A 58 1.18 24.41 9.35
C TYR A 58 1.37 25.56 10.36
N THR A 59 0.74 25.44 11.53
CA THR A 59 0.74 26.46 12.58
C THR A 59 2.07 26.49 13.33
N TYR A 60 2.59 25.33 13.70
CA TYR A 60 3.76 25.17 14.58
C TYR A 60 5.08 25.04 13.80
N ARG A 61 5.02 24.79 12.50
CA ARG A 61 6.16 24.75 11.56
C ARG A 61 7.23 23.70 11.88
N ASN A 62 6.81 22.61 12.49
CA ASN A 62 7.66 21.48 12.83
C ASN A 62 6.90 20.17 12.72
N GLY A 63 7.64 19.07 12.71
CA GLY A 63 7.10 17.72 12.74
C GLY A 63 8.07 16.71 12.11
N ASP A 64 7.70 15.43 12.13
CA ASP A 64 8.48 14.36 11.53
C ASP A 64 7.92 13.98 10.14
N CYS A 65 8.29 12.78 9.64
CA CYS A 65 7.79 12.23 8.38
C CYS A 65 6.25 12.29 8.24
N SER A 66 5.52 12.13 9.34
CA SER A 66 4.07 12.11 9.40
C SER A 66 3.49 13.50 9.14
N GLU A 67 3.92 14.51 9.90
CA GLU A 67 3.41 15.88 9.76
C GLU A 67 3.75 16.51 8.41
N HIS A 68 4.95 16.24 7.88
CA HIS A 68 5.30 16.68 6.52
C HIS A 68 4.34 16.07 5.50
N THR A 69 4.11 14.77 5.62
CA THR A 69 3.16 14.03 4.77
C THR A 69 1.75 14.58 4.92
N HIS A 70 1.29 14.86 6.13
CA HIS A 70 -0.04 15.40 6.40
C HIS A 70 -0.24 16.77 5.80
N LEU A 71 0.70 17.69 6.02
CA LEU A 71 0.62 19.04 5.47
C LEU A 71 0.62 19.03 3.93
N PHE A 72 1.48 18.20 3.33
CA PHE A 72 1.51 18.06 1.88
C PHE A 72 0.18 17.53 1.32
N ILE A 73 -0.38 16.47 1.93
CA ILE A 73 -1.66 15.90 1.50
C ILE A 73 -2.80 16.93 1.60
N ALA A 74 -2.84 17.69 2.69
CA ALA A 74 -3.85 18.72 2.92
C ALA A 74 -3.82 19.79 1.84
N LEU A 75 -2.64 20.35 1.56
CA LEU A 75 -2.43 21.36 0.52
C LEU A 75 -2.74 20.80 -0.88
N ALA A 76 -2.33 19.57 -1.18
CA ALA A 76 -2.60 18.94 -2.47
C ALA A 76 -4.11 18.75 -2.72
N ARG A 77 -4.83 18.23 -1.71
CA ARG A 77 -6.28 18.00 -1.80
C ARG A 77 -7.07 19.29 -1.89
N ALA A 78 -6.64 20.36 -1.23
CA ALA A 78 -7.28 21.68 -1.30
C ALA A 78 -7.36 22.23 -2.74
N VAL A 79 -6.38 21.88 -3.60
CA VAL A 79 -6.33 22.31 -5.01
C VAL A 79 -6.78 21.22 -5.99
N GLY A 80 -7.43 20.18 -5.48
CA GLY A 80 -8.05 19.12 -6.27
C GLY A 80 -7.09 18.02 -6.76
N ILE A 81 -5.90 17.90 -6.17
CA ILE A 81 -4.98 16.79 -6.46
C ILE A 81 -5.32 15.63 -5.52
N PRO A 82 -5.74 14.46 -6.04
CA PRO A 82 -5.91 13.29 -5.19
C PRO A 82 -4.57 12.89 -4.59
N ALA A 83 -4.52 12.82 -3.26
CA ALA A 83 -3.32 12.47 -2.50
C ALA A 83 -3.66 11.43 -1.42
N LYS A 84 -2.75 10.53 -1.11
CA LYS A 84 -2.91 9.52 -0.05
C LYS A 84 -1.64 9.36 0.77
N HIS A 85 -1.84 9.00 2.03
CA HIS A 85 -0.76 8.74 2.97
C HIS A 85 -0.26 7.32 2.78
N VAL A 86 1.04 7.15 2.93
CA VAL A 86 1.73 5.88 2.88
C VAL A 86 2.52 5.70 4.17
N SER A 87 2.29 4.59 4.87
CA SER A 87 3.15 4.16 5.96
C SER A 87 3.98 2.98 5.50
N GLY A 88 5.24 2.95 5.89
CA GLY A 88 6.18 1.91 5.49
C GLY A 88 7.48 1.98 6.25
N TYR A 89 8.54 1.54 5.60
CA TYR A 89 9.89 1.61 6.12
C TYR A 89 10.82 2.29 5.12
N GLY A 90 11.70 3.16 5.62
CA GLY A 90 12.88 3.63 4.90
C GLY A 90 14.09 2.84 5.38
N TYR A 91 14.69 2.01 4.54
CA TYR A 91 15.85 1.21 4.93
C TYR A 91 17.12 2.07 4.94
N GLN A 92 17.74 2.20 6.11
CA GLN A 92 19.08 2.75 6.24
C GLN A 92 20.00 1.74 6.92
N ALA A 93 21.13 1.44 6.27
CA ALA A 93 22.07 0.44 6.75
C ALA A 93 22.60 0.72 8.17
N GLU A 94 22.62 2.00 8.57
CA GLU A 94 23.04 2.43 9.92
C GLU A 94 22.10 1.97 11.04
N TYR A 95 20.82 1.73 10.75
CA TYR A 95 19.85 1.20 11.72
C TYR A 95 19.84 -0.34 11.76
N GLY A 96 20.59 -1.02 10.88
CA GLY A 96 20.77 -2.47 10.93
C GLY A 96 19.46 -3.27 10.83
N THR A 97 19.09 -3.95 11.92
CA THR A 97 17.84 -4.73 12.05
C THR A 97 16.79 -4.06 12.94
N ASP A 98 17.02 -2.82 13.34
CA ASP A 98 16.10 -2.05 14.18
C ASP A 98 14.98 -1.47 13.29
N PHE A 99 13.98 -2.29 13.01
CA PHE A 99 12.84 -1.91 12.18
C PHE A 99 11.98 -0.81 12.81
N GLU A 100 12.02 -0.62 14.14
CA GLU A 100 11.26 0.44 14.80
C GLU A 100 11.80 1.82 14.42
N GLN A 101 13.13 1.95 14.29
CA GLN A 101 13.80 3.18 13.84
C GLN A 101 13.68 3.44 12.33
N MET A 102 13.24 2.44 11.56
CA MET A 102 13.07 2.53 10.11
C MET A 102 11.66 2.94 9.68
N GLY A 103 10.73 3.09 10.62
CA GLY A 103 9.36 3.52 10.30
C GLY A 103 9.36 4.84 9.53
N HIS A 104 8.60 4.92 8.45
CA HIS A 104 8.59 6.12 7.60
C HIS A 104 7.22 6.37 6.98
N ALA A 105 6.92 7.65 6.76
CA ALA A 105 5.68 8.13 6.16
C ALA A 105 5.95 9.10 5.00
N TRP A 106 5.21 8.91 3.90
CA TRP A 106 5.28 9.77 2.72
C TRP A 106 3.94 9.82 2.00
N ALA A 107 3.83 10.65 0.95
CA ALA A 107 2.59 10.82 0.20
C ALA A 107 2.65 10.21 -1.20
N PHE A 108 1.53 9.70 -1.69
CA PHE A 108 1.30 9.42 -3.11
C PHE A 108 0.30 10.42 -3.68
N VAL A 109 0.54 10.96 -4.87
CA VAL A 109 -0.42 11.84 -5.58
C VAL A 109 -0.79 11.27 -6.93
N TYR A 110 -2.04 11.47 -7.35
CA TYR A 110 -2.51 11.06 -8.66
C TYR A 110 -2.33 12.19 -9.67
N LEU A 111 -1.50 11.97 -10.69
CA LEU A 111 -1.31 12.88 -11.80
C LEU A 111 -1.98 12.31 -13.06
N PRO A 112 -2.92 13.04 -13.69
CA PRO A 112 -3.57 12.59 -14.92
C PRO A 112 -2.55 12.22 -16.01
N GLY A 113 -2.66 11.01 -16.55
CA GLY A 113 -1.76 10.47 -17.58
C GLY A 113 -0.46 9.84 -17.06
N VAL A 114 -0.17 9.95 -15.76
CA VAL A 114 1.00 9.32 -15.11
C VAL A 114 0.59 8.30 -14.04
N GLU A 115 -0.58 8.47 -13.43
CA GLU A 115 -1.11 7.68 -12.29
C GLU A 115 -0.52 8.12 -10.93
N TRP A 116 -0.43 7.20 -9.97
CA TRP A 116 0.04 7.48 -8.61
C TRP A 116 1.56 7.61 -8.58
N VAL A 117 2.05 8.78 -8.15
CA VAL A 117 3.48 9.07 -8.02
C VAL A 117 3.87 9.31 -6.55
N PRO A 118 5.05 8.84 -6.13
CA PRO A 118 5.59 9.07 -4.79
C PRO A 118 6.02 10.52 -4.58
N ILE A 119 5.85 11.01 -3.36
CA ILE A 119 6.31 12.31 -2.89
C ILE A 119 6.90 12.13 -1.49
N ASP A 120 8.21 12.24 -1.39
CA ASP A 120 8.94 12.15 -0.13
C ASP A 120 9.73 13.42 0.17
N MET A 121 9.45 14.03 1.31
CA MET A 121 10.00 15.32 1.72
C MET A 121 11.15 15.19 2.72
N LEU A 122 11.48 13.99 3.21
CA LEU A 122 12.40 13.81 4.33
C LEU A 122 13.44 12.70 4.15
N TRP A 123 13.17 11.65 3.37
CA TRP A 123 14.09 10.52 3.26
C TRP A 123 15.01 10.62 2.03
N GLY A 124 16.33 10.53 2.23
CA GLY A 124 17.35 10.43 1.17
C GLY A 124 18.17 11.71 0.89
N SER A 125 19.50 11.55 0.82
CA SER A 125 20.52 12.58 0.51
C SER A 125 20.29 13.34 -0.82
N PRO A 126 20.98 14.48 -1.05
CA PRO A 126 20.46 15.86 -0.97
C PRO A 126 19.38 16.25 -2.01
N GLU A 127 18.92 15.31 -2.83
CA GLU A 127 17.88 15.50 -3.84
C GLU A 127 16.61 14.78 -3.40
N TRP A 128 15.90 15.43 -2.48
CA TRP A 128 14.53 15.12 -2.07
C TRP A 128 13.67 14.45 -3.16
N ASP A 129 12.93 13.41 -2.79
CA ASP A 129 12.34 12.44 -3.69
C ASP A 129 10.95 12.88 -4.19
N PHE A 130 10.93 13.90 -5.05
CA PHE A 130 9.72 14.32 -5.77
C PHE A 130 9.49 13.49 -7.04
N CYS A 131 8.40 12.72 -7.08
CA CYS A 131 8.12 11.74 -8.13
C CYS A 131 9.20 10.66 -8.27
N LYS A 132 9.98 10.45 -7.21
CA LYS A 132 11.00 9.41 -7.10
C LYS A 132 10.80 8.71 -5.77
N LEU A 133 11.20 7.45 -5.70
CA LEU A 133 11.26 6.72 -4.45
C LEU A 133 12.48 5.82 -4.54
N SER A 134 13.44 6.02 -3.65
CA SER A 134 14.62 5.18 -3.61
C SER A 134 14.27 3.72 -3.23
N PRO A 135 15.08 2.72 -3.65
CA PRO A 135 14.80 1.30 -3.41
C PRO A 135 14.78 0.87 -1.93
N ASP A 136 15.18 1.76 -1.04
CA ASP A 136 15.10 1.60 0.41
C ASP A 136 13.68 1.80 0.97
N HIS A 137 12.73 2.32 0.20
CA HIS A 137 11.35 2.49 0.66
C HIS A 137 10.54 1.21 0.47
N LEU A 138 10.12 0.61 1.59
CA LEU A 138 9.20 -0.51 1.64
C LEU A 138 7.80 -0.02 2.03
N VAL A 139 6.85 -0.16 1.13
CA VAL A 139 5.46 0.24 1.39
C VAL A 139 4.73 -0.82 2.21
N LEU A 140 4.11 -0.42 3.33
CA LEU A 140 3.30 -1.31 4.17
C LEU A 140 1.79 -1.05 3.99
N THR A 141 1.34 0.19 4.16
CA THR A 141 -0.08 0.57 4.08
C THR A 141 -0.29 1.88 3.34
N THR A 142 -1.51 2.05 2.82
CA THR A 142 -1.99 3.32 2.26
C THR A 142 -3.29 3.72 2.95
N SER A 143 -3.54 5.02 3.09
CA SER A 143 -4.75 5.49 3.79
C SER A 143 -6.07 5.19 3.09
N ASP A 144 -6.04 4.85 1.79
CA ASP A 144 -7.20 4.38 1.04
C ASP A 144 -7.31 2.84 1.03
N GLY A 145 -6.38 2.14 1.67
CA GLY A 145 -6.33 0.68 1.70
C GLY A 145 -6.00 0.02 0.36
N THR A 146 -5.57 0.78 -0.66
CA THR A 146 -5.37 0.26 -2.02
C THR A 146 -3.93 -0.19 -2.31
N ASN A 147 -3.85 -1.39 -2.92
CA ASN A 147 -2.80 -1.99 -3.76
C ASN A 147 -1.61 -1.10 -4.16
N LEU A 148 -0.46 -1.26 -3.50
CA LEU A 148 0.84 -0.87 -4.06
C LEU A 148 1.66 -2.03 -4.61
N VAL A 149 1.16 -3.25 -4.42
CA VAL A 149 1.71 -4.47 -5.02
C VAL A 149 0.59 -5.18 -5.78
N LYS A 150 0.60 -5.07 -7.11
CA LYS A 150 -0.30 -5.84 -7.97
C LYS A 150 0.51 -6.99 -8.58
N GLU A 151 0.11 -8.23 -8.33
CA GLU A 151 0.78 -9.42 -8.87
C GLU A 151 2.28 -9.52 -8.52
N GLY A 152 2.70 -8.97 -7.37
CA GLY A 152 4.11 -8.94 -6.96
C GLY A 152 4.91 -7.78 -7.58
N GLN A 153 4.35 -7.00 -8.50
CA GLN A 153 5.07 -5.91 -9.14
C GLN A 153 4.67 -4.56 -8.53
N ILE A 154 5.68 -3.74 -8.23
CA ILE A 154 5.51 -2.31 -8.06
C ILE A 154 5.82 -1.66 -9.40
N LYS A 155 4.85 -0.95 -9.95
CA LYS A 155 5.05 -0.17 -11.18
C LYS A 155 5.25 1.29 -10.79
N ILE A 156 6.52 1.73 -10.77
CA ILE A 156 6.88 3.14 -10.60
C ILE A 156 7.07 3.72 -12.00
N SER A 157 6.19 4.62 -12.42
CA SER A 157 6.35 5.33 -13.70
C SER A 157 7.36 6.47 -13.56
N GLY A 158 8.52 6.35 -14.22
CA GLY A 158 9.54 7.40 -14.31
C GLY A 158 10.95 6.87 -14.05
N ASP A 159 11.91 7.16 -14.94
CA ASP A 159 13.32 6.83 -14.71
C ASP A 159 13.95 7.85 -13.75
N CYS A 160 14.17 7.41 -12.51
CA CYS A 160 14.81 8.21 -11.46
C CYS A 160 16.31 7.92 -11.33
N SER A 161 16.85 7.03 -12.16
CA SER A 161 18.23 6.55 -12.07
C SER A 161 19.22 7.21 -13.05
N LYS A 162 18.75 8.16 -13.91
CA LYS A 162 19.44 9.31 -14.59
C LYS A 162 19.23 9.37 -16.12
N PRO A 163 18.57 10.40 -16.71
CA PRO A 163 18.75 10.71 -18.12
C PRO A 163 19.86 11.76 -18.31
N SER A 164 20.88 11.43 -19.10
CA SER A 164 21.64 12.46 -19.80
C SER A 164 21.80 12.04 -21.25
N TYR A 165 21.38 12.90 -22.17
CA TYR A 165 21.74 12.82 -23.58
C TYR A 165 22.03 14.25 -24.06
N LYS A 166 23.17 14.44 -24.74
CA LYS A 166 23.45 15.67 -25.49
C LYS A 166 23.18 15.37 -26.96
N TYR A 167 22.17 16.03 -27.51
CA TYR A 167 21.86 16.01 -28.94
C TYR A 167 22.41 17.28 -29.60
N SER A 168 23.22 17.14 -30.65
CA SER A 168 23.75 18.25 -31.44
C SER A 168 23.40 18.04 -32.91
N GLY A 169 22.14 18.30 -33.24
CA GLY A 169 21.62 18.36 -34.61
C GLY A 169 20.40 19.27 -34.63
N PRO A 170 19.83 19.61 -35.81
CA PRO A 170 18.76 20.60 -35.88
C PRO A 170 17.39 20.13 -35.33
N ASN A 171 17.13 18.82 -35.13
CA ASN A 171 15.81 18.30 -34.68
C ASN A 171 15.91 17.16 -33.64
N PRO A 172 15.23 17.21 -32.48
CA PRO A 172 15.41 16.25 -31.39
C PRO A 172 15.09 14.79 -31.79
N PRO A 173 15.79 13.77 -31.23
CA PRO A 173 15.53 12.37 -31.55
C PRO A 173 14.30 11.85 -30.80
N ASN A 174 13.52 11.00 -31.46
CA ASN A 174 12.44 10.24 -30.82
C ASN A 174 13.06 9.06 -30.06
N LEU A 175 13.10 9.14 -28.72
CA LEU A 175 13.65 8.11 -27.84
C LEU A 175 12.62 7.75 -26.76
N THR A 176 12.39 6.46 -26.59
CA THR A 176 11.56 5.89 -25.51
C THR A 176 12.42 4.91 -24.73
N VAL A 177 12.41 5.01 -23.40
CA VAL A 177 13.19 4.14 -22.49
C VAL A 177 12.24 3.51 -21.49
N ASP A 178 12.19 2.17 -21.48
CA ASP A 178 11.40 1.38 -20.53
C ASP A 178 12.35 0.65 -19.55
N ARG A 179 12.09 0.77 -18.23
CA ARG A 179 12.74 -0.05 -17.19
C ARG A 179 11.69 -0.60 -16.22
N THR A 180 11.87 -1.86 -15.80
CA THR A 180 10.97 -2.58 -14.89
C THR A 180 11.77 -3.16 -13.71
N SER A 181 11.30 -2.96 -12.49
CA SER A 181 11.82 -3.59 -11.25
C SER A 181 10.80 -4.57 -10.70
N THR A 182 11.24 -5.69 -10.12
CA THR A 182 10.36 -6.73 -9.56
C THR A 182 10.55 -6.81 -8.06
N ILE A 183 9.46 -6.71 -7.28
CA ILE A 183 9.48 -7.08 -5.87
C ILE A 183 9.13 -8.56 -5.77
N ILE A 184 9.94 -9.30 -5.03
CA ILE A 184 9.67 -10.71 -4.77
C ILE A 184 9.08 -10.77 -3.38
N ARG A 185 7.84 -11.26 -3.27
CA ARG A 185 7.26 -11.59 -1.96
C ARG A 185 8.02 -12.81 -1.45
N GLU A 186 8.84 -12.68 -0.42
CA GLU A 186 9.56 -13.84 0.13
C GLU A 186 8.57 -14.89 0.68
N VAL A 187 7.53 -14.43 1.36
CA VAL A 187 6.43 -15.27 1.87
C VAL A 187 5.11 -14.61 1.54
N ALA A 188 4.24 -15.32 0.81
CA ALA A 188 2.88 -14.85 0.56
C ALA A 188 1.97 -15.99 0.11
N VAL A 189 0.80 -16.06 0.72
CA VAL A 189 -0.25 -17.02 0.35
C VAL A 189 -1.51 -16.27 -0.03
N THR A 190 -2.11 -16.69 -1.13
CA THR A 190 -3.45 -16.26 -1.52
C THR A 190 -4.40 -17.43 -1.39
N ALA A 191 -5.65 -17.16 -1.00
CA ALA A 191 -6.70 -18.15 -0.93
C ALA A 191 -7.94 -17.64 -1.68
N THR A 192 -8.52 -18.48 -2.52
CA THR A 192 -9.85 -18.24 -3.09
C THR A 192 -10.83 -19.23 -2.50
N LEU A 193 -12.05 -18.77 -2.27
CA LEU A 193 -13.16 -19.60 -1.79
C LEU A 193 -14.23 -19.60 -2.87
N ASP A 194 -14.56 -20.78 -3.36
CA ASP A 194 -15.62 -21.02 -4.33
C ASP A 194 -16.66 -21.95 -3.71
N ALA A 195 -17.89 -21.92 -4.23
CA ALA A 195 -18.98 -22.75 -3.75
C ALA A 195 -19.64 -23.49 -4.91
N ALA A 196 -20.13 -24.70 -4.65
CA ALA A 196 -20.94 -25.43 -5.61
C ALA A 196 -22.21 -24.64 -5.94
N THR A 197 -22.70 -24.73 -7.18
CA THR A 197 -23.89 -23.97 -7.60
C THR A 197 -25.20 -24.49 -7.00
N GLN A 198 -25.18 -25.68 -6.40
CA GLN A 198 -26.36 -26.35 -5.86
C GLN A 198 -26.06 -26.91 -4.48
N ILE A 199 -27.11 -26.98 -3.66
CA ILE A 199 -27.09 -27.61 -2.34
C ILE A 199 -27.75 -28.99 -2.51
N GLU A 200 -27.00 -30.04 -2.20
CA GLU A 200 -27.47 -31.42 -2.31
C GLU A 200 -27.68 -32.00 -0.92
N ASN A 201 -28.88 -32.51 -0.62
CA ASN A 201 -29.19 -33.12 0.68
C ASN A 201 -28.83 -32.25 1.90
N ARG A 202 -29.03 -30.93 1.79
CA ARG A 202 -28.64 -29.91 2.79
C ARG A 202 -27.14 -29.79 3.03
N THR A 203 -26.32 -30.33 2.14
CA THR A 203 -24.87 -30.13 2.12
C THR A 203 -24.52 -29.19 1.00
N TRP A 204 -23.73 -28.18 1.32
CA TRP A 204 -23.17 -27.26 0.36
C TRP A 204 -21.64 -27.44 0.34
N SER A 205 -21.11 -27.81 -0.82
CA SER A 205 -19.68 -28.01 -1.00
C SER A 205 -18.98 -26.70 -1.33
N PHE A 206 -17.89 -26.45 -0.61
CA PHE A 206 -17.01 -25.30 -0.80
C PHE A 206 -15.60 -25.77 -1.16
N TYR A 207 -14.92 -24.98 -1.98
CA TYR A 207 -13.59 -25.27 -2.48
C TYR A 207 -12.67 -24.11 -2.13
N VAL A 208 -11.65 -24.38 -1.33
CA VAL A 208 -10.62 -23.38 -1.00
C VAL A 208 -9.38 -23.70 -1.80
N THR A 209 -9.01 -22.82 -2.73
CA THR A 209 -7.76 -22.94 -3.48
C THR A 209 -6.69 -22.11 -2.79
N VAL A 210 -5.69 -22.78 -2.22
CA VAL A 210 -4.52 -22.16 -1.59
C VAL A 210 -3.42 -22.05 -2.62
N LYS A 211 -2.87 -20.86 -2.83
CA LYS A 211 -1.74 -20.64 -3.75
C LYS A 211 -0.60 -19.95 -3.02
N ASN A 212 0.58 -20.56 -3.07
CA ASN A 212 1.81 -19.91 -2.63
C ASN A 212 2.28 -18.96 -3.73
N VAL A 213 2.19 -17.66 -3.47
CA VAL A 213 2.65 -16.59 -4.37
C VAL A 213 3.96 -15.96 -3.87
N GLY A 214 4.55 -16.52 -2.80
CA GLY A 214 5.86 -16.14 -2.30
C GLY A 214 6.99 -16.97 -2.91
N ALA A 215 8.23 -16.52 -2.77
CA ALA A 215 9.43 -17.20 -3.26
C ALA A 215 9.85 -18.39 -2.38
N GLN A 216 9.56 -18.36 -1.09
CA GLN A 216 9.88 -19.46 -0.19
C GLN A 216 8.81 -20.56 -0.23
N THR A 217 9.26 -21.78 0.03
CA THR A 217 8.35 -22.90 0.31
C THR A 217 7.71 -22.69 1.68
N ILE A 218 6.41 -22.98 1.76
CA ILE A 218 5.64 -22.94 3.00
C ILE A 218 5.21 -24.35 3.41
N GLU A 219 5.02 -24.55 4.70
CA GLU A 219 4.71 -25.85 5.32
C GLU A 219 3.62 -25.72 6.38
N ASN A 220 3.11 -26.86 6.87
CA ASN A 220 2.12 -26.94 7.94
C ASN A 220 0.87 -26.07 7.70
N ILE A 221 0.42 -26.02 6.44
CA ILE A 221 -0.72 -25.18 6.06
C ILE A 221 -1.99 -25.80 6.62
N ARG A 222 -2.73 -25.03 7.40
CA ARG A 222 -4.03 -25.41 7.96
C ARG A 222 -5.08 -24.46 7.44
N VAL A 223 -6.17 -25.01 6.92
CA VAL A 223 -7.30 -24.27 6.34
C VAL A 223 -8.53 -24.53 7.19
N GLU A 224 -9.11 -23.47 7.72
CA GLU A 224 -10.30 -23.50 8.56
C GLU A 224 -11.44 -22.76 7.87
N PHE A 225 -12.60 -23.42 7.76
CA PHE A 225 -13.81 -22.79 7.23
C PHE A 225 -14.48 -21.95 8.32
N GLN A 226 -14.71 -20.68 8.03
CA GLN A 226 -15.36 -19.72 8.90
C GLN A 226 -16.74 -19.37 8.35
N ALA A 227 -17.76 -19.72 9.12
CA ALA A 227 -19.15 -19.41 8.83
C ALA A 227 -19.93 -19.27 10.14
N ASP A 228 -21.07 -18.59 10.08
CA ASP A 228 -21.96 -18.48 11.22
C ASP A 228 -22.60 -19.84 11.53
N ASN A 229 -22.32 -20.36 12.73
CA ASN A 229 -22.79 -21.66 13.21
C ASN A 229 -24.31 -21.71 13.43
N ALA A 230 -25.02 -20.57 13.41
CA ALA A 230 -26.48 -20.54 13.37
C ALA A 230 -27.03 -21.11 12.05
N TYR A 231 -26.31 -20.90 10.95
CA TYR A 231 -26.73 -21.24 9.59
C TYR A 231 -25.99 -22.45 9.02
N PHE A 232 -24.74 -22.66 9.44
CA PHE A 232 -23.87 -23.72 8.92
C PHE A 232 -23.37 -24.66 10.03
N GLY A 233 -23.06 -25.89 9.66
CA GLY A 233 -22.22 -26.77 10.47
C GLY A 233 -20.76 -26.30 10.41
N VAL A 234 -19.98 -26.61 11.46
CA VAL A 234 -18.54 -26.33 11.48
C VAL A 234 -17.81 -27.56 10.95
N PRO A 235 -17.26 -27.54 9.72
CA PRO A 235 -16.49 -28.66 9.21
C PRO A 235 -15.12 -28.74 9.89
N GLN A 236 -14.47 -29.91 9.81
CA GLN A 236 -13.11 -30.06 10.29
C GLN A 236 -12.12 -29.28 9.41
N ALA A 237 -11.12 -28.67 10.04
CA ALA A 237 -9.99 -28.05 9.35
C ALA A 237 -9.28 -29.04 8.42
N GLN A 238 -8.87 -28.56 7.26
CA GLN A 238 -8.08 -29.31 6.28
C GLN A 238 -6.60 -28.92 6.40
N SER A 239 -5.70 -29.82 6.01
CA SER A 239 -4.26 -29.56 6.07
C SER A 239 -3.60 -29.82 4.72
N VAL A 240 -2.64 -28.96 4.37
CA VAL A 240 -1.74 -29.12 3.23
C VAL A 240 -0.32 -29.11 3.81
N SER A 241 0.43 -30.20 3.60
CA SER A 241 1.72 -30.41 4.27
C SER A 241 2.78 -29.39 3.85
N ARG A 242 2.89 -29.14 2.55
CA ARG A 242 3.95 -28.32 1.93
C ARG A 242 3.46 -27.77 0.61
N LEU A 243 3.82 -26.52 0.31
CA LEU A 243 3.49 -25.88 -0.96
C LEU A 243 4.67 -25.04 -1.45
N GLU A 244 5.25 -25.45 -2.57
CA GLU A 244 6.38 -24.75 -3.20
C GLU A 244 5.94 -23.44 -3.85
N SER A 245 6.90 -22.55 -4.11
CA SER A 245 6.64 -21.27 -4.78
C SER A 245 5.88 -21.48 -6.10
N GLY A 246 4.87 -20.64 -6.34
CA GLY A 246 4.05 -20.65 -7.55
C GLY A 246 3.00 -21.77 -7.62
N HIS A 247 3.05 -22.76 -6.72
CA HIS A 247 2.11 -23.89 -6.73
C HIS A 247 0.82 -23.56 -5.96
N ASN A 248 -0.23 -24.28 -6.30
CA ASN A 248 -1.50 -24.24 -5.60
C ASN A 248 -1.97 -25.65 -5.20
N GLN A 249 -2.85 -25.69 -4.21
CA GLN A 249 -3.54 -26.88 -3.76
C GLN A 249 -4.97 -26.50 -3.40
N GLN A 250 -5.94 -27.29 -3.86
CA GLN A 250 -7.34 -27.13 -3.47
C GLN A 250 -7.68 -28.10 -2.34
N VAL A 251 -8.46 -27.62 -1.38
CA VAL A 251 -9.12 -28.42 -0.35
C VAL A 251 -10.62 -28.18 -0.41
N SER A 252 -11.41 -29.21 -0.09
CA SER A 252 -12.87 -29.15 -0.12
C SER A 252 -13.46 -29.22 1.28
N PHE A 253 -14.56 -28.51 1.49
CA PHE A 253 -15.38 -28.55 2.69
C PHE A 253 -16.81 -28.88 2.32
N ASP A 254 -17.32 -29.99 2.82
CA ASP A 254 -18.74 -30.30 2.76
C ASP A 254 -19.42 -29.75 4.02
N VAL A 255 -20.23 -28.71 3.84
CA VAL A 255 -20.79 -27.94 4.94
C VAL A 255 -22.29 -28.17 5.02
N TYR A 256 -22.76 -28.66 6.17
CA TYR A 256 -24.18 -28.86 6.41
C TYR A 256 -24.91 -27.53 6.61
N VAL A 257 -26.03 -27.33 5.92
CA VAL A 257 -26.87 -26.13 5.97
C VAL A 257 -28.05 -26.35 6.92
N LYS A 258 -28.08 -25.59 8.01
CA LYS A 258 -29.05 -25.73 9.11
C LYS A 258 -30.36 -24.97 8.86
N SER A 259 -30.31 -23.83 8.20
CA SER A 259 -31.44 -22.94 7.94
C SER A 259 -31.23 -22.14 6.65
N SER A 260 -32.19 -21.29 6.25
CA SER A 260 -32.00 -20.42 5.08
C SER A 260 -30.78 -19.51 5.29
N VAL A 261 -29.89 -19.46 4.30
CA VAL A 261 -28.57 -18.82 4.37
C VAL A 261 -28.51 -17.44 3.70
N GLU A 262 -29.66 -16.83 3.40
CA GLU A 262 -29.70 -15.52 2.75
C GLU A 262 -28.87 -14.48 3.52
N ASN A 263 -27.89 -13.88 2.84
CA ASN A 263 -26.93 -12.89 3.37
C ASN A 263 -25.91 -13.42 4.40
N SER A 264 -25.76 -14.73 4.55
CA SER A 264 -24.72 -15.30 5.43
C SER A 264 -23.38 -15.34 4.70
N VAL A 265 -22.37 -14.68 5.28
CA VAL A 265 -21.03 -14.59 4.70
C VAL A 265 -20.16 -15.77 5.15
N VAL A 266 -19.45 -16.39 4.20
CA VAL A 266 -18.46 -17.44 4.48
C VAL A 266 -17.06 -17.03 4.05
N GLN A 267 -16.04 -17.54 4.75
CA GLN A 267 -14.63 -17.27 4.49
C GLN A 267 -13.76 -18.47 4.92
N ALA A 268 -12.54 -18.57 4.41
CA ALA A 268 -11.52 -19.48 4.91
C ALA A 268 -10.39 -18.71 5.61
N LEU A 269 -9.96 -19.21 6.77
CA LEU A 269 -8.76 -18.78 7.49
C LEU A 269 -7.65 -19.80 7.24
N LEU A 270 -6.44 -19.31 6.97
CA LEU A 270 -5.28 -20.15 6.72
C LEU A 270 -4.19 -19.79 7.72
N THR A 271 -3.53 -20.79 8.30
CA THR A 271 -2.27 -20.61 9.02
C THR A 271 -1.19 -21.46 8.35
N TYR A 272 0.03 -20.95 8.23
CA TYR A 272 1.12 -21.66 7.56
C TYR A 272 2.48 -21.20 8.07
N ASP A 273 3.48 -22.07 7.95
CA ASP A 273 4.85 -21.79 8.36
C ASP A 273 5.75 -21.51 7.15
N SER A 274 6.78 -20.71 7.37
CA SER A 274 7.85 -20.41 6.40
C SER A 274 9.20 -20.32 7.13
N PRO A 275 10.32 -20.17 6.40
CA PRO A 275 11.63 -19.93 7.02
C PRO A 275 11.70 -18.69 7.93
N TYR A 276 10.75 -17.76 7.81
CA TYR A 276 10.70 -16.52 8.60
C TYR A 276 9.67 -16.54 9.73
N GLY A 277 9.02 -17.69 9.98
CA GLY A 277 8.02 -17.86 11.05
C GLY A 277 6.64 -18.29 10.54
N SER A 278 5.63 -18.15 11.40
CA SER A 278 4.25 -18.54 11.14
C SER A 278 3.39 -17.34 10.74
N PHE A 279 2.52 -17.56 9.76
CA PHE A 279 1.73 -16.51 9.11
C PHE A 279 0.26 -16.92 8.99
N VAL A 280 -0.58 -15.91 8.73
CA VAL A 280 -2.03 -16.07 8.57
C VAL A 280 -2.46 -15.44 7.25
N ALA A 281 -3.33 -16.12 6.51
CA ALA A 281 -4.01 -15.59 5.33
C ALA A 281 -5.52 -15.84 5.40
N LYS A 282 -6.30 -15.10 4.61
CA LYS A 282 -7.75 -15.26 4.52
C LYS A 282 -8.18 -15.30 3.05
N SER A 283 -9.23 -16.06 2.76
CA SER A 283 -9.87 -16.01 1.44
C SER A 283 -10.70 -14.75 1.25
N GLY A 284 -11.17 -14.51 0.03
CA GLY A 284 -12.32 -13.64 -0.20
C GLY A 284 -13.57 -14.11 0.58
N ARG A 285 -14.53 -13.21 0.74
CA ARG A 285 -15.85 -13.48 1.32
C ARG A 285 -16.82 -13.87 0.21
N VAL A 286 -17.58 -14.94 0.41
CA VAL A 286 -18.68 -15.39 -0.47
C VAL A 286 -19.99 -15.26 0.28
#